data_AF-A0A7C2T4D2-F1
#
_entry.id   AF-A0A7C2T4D2-F1
#
_cell.length_a   1.000
_cell.length_b   1.000
_cell.length_c   1.000
_cell.angle_alpha   90.00
_cell.angle_beta   90.00
_cell.angle_gamma   90.00
#
_symmetry.space_group_name_H-M   'P 1'
#
loop_
_entity.id
_entity.type
_entity.pdbx_description
1 polymer ?
#
loop_
_entity_poly.entity_id
_entity_poly.type
_entity_poly.pdbx_seq_one_letter_code
_entity_poly.pdbx_strand_id
1 'polypeptide(L)'
;MSFMIEAGPRFRIERHLIRYVDDRTEERPTTFDAAGVKVTDEASGAALEKNQARLLDHLLSTGFPRARIISRRAEARLSEGVADAVYEFETGPRATFNGVQVAGARRTKPSFIERMKTWEDGAVFNREDLIDFRDDLSRTGLFTSVGVEAGEIAADGGAPVLVTVEERKSRTVGVGASYSTSEGPGGRLFFEYRNFAGRGEWARAKIEATQVRQTFDLEANKPLPRFPGSAFSNFSFVNDTTDAFNARSLEISAGLAKRWMEDRLETRAGLALETSSVESRLRSLPVVAEERTYFVSSPLSATWNTEDDPLTLTSGSRASFFLIPYVGSDRFTRM
;
A
#
# COMPACT_ATOMS: atom_id res chain seq x y z
N MET A 1 -27.07 -18.59 35.23
CA MET A 1 -26.19 -17.85 36.17
C MET A 1 -26.84 -16.49 36.40
N SER A 2 -27.12 -16.11 37.64
CA SER A 2 -27.81 -14.86 37.99
C SER A 2 -26.87 -13.98 38.83
N PHE A 3 -26.70 -12.72 38.45
CA PHE A 3 -25.93 -11.74 39.20
C PHE A 3 -26.90 -10.73 39.84
N MET A 4 -26.73 -10.45 41.13
CA MET A 4 -27.35 -9.28 41.78
C MET A 4 -26.35 -8.12 41.68
N ILE A 5 -26.81 -7.00 41.13
CA ILE A 5 -26.03 -5.77 40.98
C ILE A 5 -26.79 -4.68 41.72
N GLU A 6 -26.12 -4.02 42.66
CA GLU A 6 -26.63 -2.82 43.31
C GLU A 6 -25.93 -1.61 42.71
N ALA A 7 -26.68 -0.78 41.98
CA ALA A 7 -26.12 0.38 41.32
C ALA A 7 -25.91 1.52 42.33
N GLY A 8 -24.67 1.98 42.45
CA GLY A 8 -24.36 3.19 43.22
C GLY A 8 -24.83 4.47 42.52
N PRO A 9 -24.79 5.62 43.21
CA PRO A 9 -25.09 6.92 42.61
C PRO A 9 -24.13 7.25 41.46
N ARG A 10 -24.59 8.06 40.49
CA ARG A 10 -23.77 8.51 39.37
C ARG A 10 -22.79 9.59 39.82
N PHE A 11 -21.55 9.51 39.34
CA PHE A 11 -20.50 10.49 39.59
C PHE A 11 -20.26 11.34 38.34
N ARG A 12 -19.85 12.60 38.54
CA ARG A 12 -19.21 13.42 37.50
C ARG A 12 -17.69 13.41 37.68
N ILE A 13 -16.94 13.41 36.58
CA ILE A 13 -15.48 13.58 36.65
C ILE A 13 -15.19 15.06 36.86
N GLU A 14 -14.40 15.38 37.87
CA GLU A 14 -14.00 16.77 38.17
C GLU A 14 -12.63 17.09 37.58
N ARG A 15 -11.66 16.16 37.68
CA ARG A 15 -10.31 16.34 37.13
C ARG A 15 -9.79 15.08 36.47
N HIS A 16 -8.93 15.30 35.48
CA HIS A 16 -8.14 14.27 34.82
C HIS A 16 -6.66 14.46 35.21
N LEU A 17 -6.14 13.55 36.03
CA LEU A 17 -4.80 13.61 36.59
C LEU A 17 -3.90 12.61 35.89
N ILE A 18 -2.78 13.09 35.35
CA ILE A 18 -1.72 12.25 34.76
C ILE A 18 -0.67 12.00 35.84
N ARG A 19 -0.32 10.73 36.05
CA ARG A 19 0.76 10.31 36.95
C ARG A 19 1.74 9.44 36.18
N TYR A 20 3.03 9.76 36.27
CA TYR A 20 4.10 8.92 35.76
C TYR A 20 4.74 8.16 36.91
N VAL A 21 4.88 6.84 36.77
CA VAL A 21 5.48 6.00 37.81
C VAL A 21 7.00 5.90 37.68
N ASP A 22 7.53 6.26 36.51
CA ASP A 22 8.96 6.33 36.24
C ASP A 22 9.53 7.73 36.51
N ASP A 23 10.67 7.75 37.21
CA ASP A 23 11.43 8.96 37.47
C ASP A 23 12.33 9.28 36.26
N ARG A 24 11.93 10.29 35.50
CA ARG A 24 12.53 10.71 34.23
C ARG A 24 12.65 12.22 34.22
N THR A 25 13.80 12.70 33.76
CA THR A 25 14.10 14.14 33.67
C THR A 25 13.58 14.76 32.39
N GLU A 26 13.20 13.94 31.42
CA GLU A 26 12.64 14.36 30.15
C GLU A 26 11.27 15.06 30.32
N GLU A 27 11.05 16.09 29.52
CA GLU A 27 9.80 16.85 29.51
C GLU A 27 8.63 15.95 29.08
N ARG A 28 7.59 15.90 29.91
CA ARG A 28 6.39 15.09 29.74
C ARG A 28 5.16 15.94 30.01
N PRO A 29 4.05 15.76 29.26
CA PRO A 29 2.84 16.53 29.50
C PRO A 29 2.25 16.20 30.87
N THR A 30 2.06 17.23 31.69
CA THR A 30 1.44 17.08 33.03
C THR A 30 -0.08 17.17 32.97
N THR A 31 -0.63 17.64 31.85
CA THR A 31 -2.07 17.76 31.58
C THR A 31 -2.38 17.30 30.17
N PHE A 32 -3.64 16.93 29.92
CA PHE A 32 -4.10 16.55 28.58
C PHE A 32 -4.04 17.73 27.59
N ASP A 33 -4.31 18.95 28.06
CA ASP A 33 -4.20 20.17 27.24
C ASP A 33 -2.75 20.45 26.82
N ALA A 34 -1.78 20.24 27.72
CA ALA A 34 -0.35 20.34 27.38
C ALA A 34 0.07 19.29 26.34
N ALA A 35 -0.58 18.12 26.33
CA ALA A 35 -0.41 17.11 25.28
C ALA A 35 -1.19 17.42 23.99
N GLY A 36 -2.04 18.46 23.97
CA GLY A 36 -2.97 18.72 22.87
C GLY A 36 -4.03 17.62 22.69
N VAL A 37 -4.25 16.77 23.70
CA VAL A 37 -5.16 15.62 23.64
C VAL A 37 -6.54 16.03 24.11
N LYS A 38 -7.54 15.91 23.23
CA LYS A 38 -8.94 16.17 23.60
C LYS A 38 -9.48 15.09 24.55
N VAL A 39 -10.04 15.53 25.65
CA VAL A 39 -10.65 14.71 26.70
C VAL A 39 -12.18 14.70 26.53
N THR A 40 -12.83 13.61 26.90
CA THR A 40 -14.28 13.58 27.16
C THR A 40 -14.54 13.59 28.66
N ASP A 41 -15.49 14.42 29.09
CA ASP A 41 -15.88 14.60 30.50
C ASP A 41 -16.89 13.53 30.97
N GLU A 42 -17.24 12.56 30.11
CA GLU A 42 -18.11 11.47 30.47
C GLU A 42 -17.46 10.57 31.54
N ALA A 43 -18.17 10.31 32.63
CA ALA A 43 -17.71 9.45 33.72
C ALA A 43 -17.79 7.94 33.42
N SER A 44 -18.11 7.55 32.17
CA SER A 44 -18.22 6.14 31.81
C SER A 44 -16.84 5.48 31.76
N GLY A 45 -16.77 4.19 32.12
CA GLY A 45 -15.50 3.45 32.05
C GLY A 45 -14.89 3.48 30.64
N ALA A 46 -15.73 3.41 29.60
CA ALA A 46 -15.33 3.49 28.20
C ALA A 46 -14.76 4.87 27.82
N ALA A 47 -15.37 5.96 28.31
CA ALA A 47 -14.86 7.31 28.08
C ALA A 47 -13.49 7.53 28.72
N LEU A 48 -13.32 7.07 29.97
CA LEU A 48 -12.03 7.17 30.65
C LEU A 48 -10.95 6.32 29.96
N GLU A 49 -11.30 5.12 29.50
CA GLU A 49 -10.41 4.28 28.70
C GLU A 49 -9.97 4.96 27.40
N LYS A 50 -10.90 5.62 26.72
CA LYS A 50 -10.61 6.36 25.49
C LYS A 50 -9.65 7.52 25.73
N ASN A 51 -9.84 8.29 26.80
CA ASN A 51 -8.91 9.36 27.18
C ASN A 51 -7.50 8.80 27.45
N GLN A 52 -7.43 7.69 28.19
CA GLN A 52 -6.18 7.02 28.50
C GLN A 52 -5.43 6.53 27.24
N ALA A 53 -6.16 5.90 26.30
CA ALA A 53 -5.59 5.42 25.05
C ALA A 53 -5.06 6.58 24.18
N ARG A 54 -5.78 7.70 24.11
CA ARG A 54 -5.32 8.89 23.37
C ARG A 54 -4.02 9.48 23.92
N LEU A 55 -3.88 9.51 25.24
CA LEU A 55 -2.65 10.00 25.86
C LEU A 55 -1.49 9.01 25.66
N LEU A 56 -1.76 7.71 25.71
CA LEU A 56 -0.76 6.70 25.35
C LEU A 56 -0.27 6.89 23.90
N ASP A 57 -1.20 7.04 22.95
CA ASP A 57 -0.85 7.27 21.54
C ASP A 57 -0.01 8.54 21.39
N HIS A 58 -0.38 9.63 22.06
CA HIS A 58 0.42 10.86 22.05
C HIS A 58 1.86 10.62 22.56
N LEU A 59 2.03 9.91 23.69
CA LEU A 59 3.37 9.61 24.23
C LEU A 59 4.20 8.77 23.25
N LEU A 60 3.58 7.75 22.65
CA LEU A 60 4.23 6.91 21.65
C LEU A 60 4.62 7.68 20.37
N SER A 61 3.86 8.72 20.02
CA SER A 61 4.12 9.58 18.86
C SER A 61 5.04 10.78 19.15
N THR A 62 5.49 10.99 20.38
CA THR A 62 6.29 12.17 20.79
C THR A 62 7.68 11.85 21.36
N GLY A 63 8.15 10.61 21.14
CA GLY A 63 9.50 10.19 21.48
C GLY A 63 9.58 9.13 22.57
N PHE A 64 8.46 8.60 23.08
CA PHE A 64 8.46 7.59 24.15
C PHE A 64 8.01 6.22 23.64
N PRO A 65 8.84 5.47 22.88
CA PRO A 65 8.43 4.22 22.23
C PRO A 65 8.06 3.09 23.21
N ARG A 66 8.48 3.21 24.49
CA ARG A 66 8.18 2.24 25.55
C ARG A 66 7.03 2.67 26.46
N ALA A 67 6.32 3.73 26.09
CA ALA A 67 5.20 4.20 26.89
C ALA A 67 4.14 3.10 27.02
N ARG A 68 3.67 2.89 28.25
CA ARG A 68 2.62 1.91 28.56
C ARG A 68 1.71 2.40 29.67
N ILE A 69 0.48 1.90 29.62
CA ILE A 69 -0.50 2.09 30.67
C ILE A 69 -0.16 1.20 31.87
N ILE A 70 -0.14 1.79 33.06
CA ILE A 70 0.00 1.06 34.34
C ILE A 70 -1.37 0.80 34.95
N SER A 71 -2.14 1.86 35.14
CA SER A 71 -3.45 1.76 35.76
C SER A 71 -4.36 2.92 35.37
N ARG A 72 -5.66 2.72 35.57
CA ARG A 72 -6.69 3.76 35.51
C ARG A 72 -7.60 3.57 36.71
N ARG A 73 -7.80 4.63 37.47
CA ARG A 73 -8.70 4.61 38.64
C ARG A 73 -9.49 5.90 38.75
N ALA A 74 -10.70 5.79 39.29
CA ALA A 74 -11.52 6.92 39.67
C ALA A 74 -11.47 7.05 41.19
N GLU A 75 -10.88 8.13 41.68
CA GLU A 75 -10.82 8.44 43.10
C GLU A 75 -12.11 9.22 43.45
N ALA A 76 -13.13 8.51 43.93
CA ALA A 76 -14.46 9.06 44.17
C ALA A 76 -14.60 9.76 45.53
N ARG A 77 -15.16 10.97 45.53
CA ARG A 77 -15.64 11.70 46.71
C ARG A 77 -17.14 11.50 46.83
N LEU A 78 -17.52 10.45 47.57
CA LEU A 78 -18.91 9.98 47.70
C LEU A 78 -19.88 11.07 48.21
N SER A 79 -19.44 11.92 49.13
CA SER A 79 -20.24 13.01 49.71
C SER A 79 -20.59 14.12 48.71
N GLU A 80 -19.82 14.27 47.64
CA GLU A 80 -19.94 15.36 46.66
C GLU A 80 -20.49 14.89 45.31
N GLY A 81 -20.61 13.58 45.10
CA GLY A 81 -21.02 13.01 43.81
C GLY A 81 -19.99 13.26 42.69
N VAL A 82 -18.72 13.46 43.04
CA VAL A 82 -17.63 13.71 42.09
C VAL A 82 -16.53 12.66 42.19
N ALA A 83 -15.73 12.51 41.14
CA ALA A 83 -14.53 11.69 41.15
C ALA A 83 -13.39 12.35 40.36
N ASP A 84 -12.15 12.11 40.78
CA ASP A 84 -10.95 12.46 40.01
C ASP A 84 -10.49 11.22 39.23
N ALA A 85 -10.34 11.35 37.91
CA ALA A 85 -9.81 10.28 37.06
C ALA A 85 -8.28 10.34 37.07
N VAL A 86 -7.64 9.29 37.57
CA VAL A 86 -6.18 9.17 37.64
C VAL A 86 -5.71 8.16 36.60
N TYR A 87 -4.79 8.60 35.75
CA TYR A 87 -4.15 7.80 34.72
C TYR A 87 -2.67 7.63 35.04
N GLU A 88 -2.24 6.38 35.24
CA GLU A 88 -0.86 6.06 35.53
C GLU A 88 -0.17 5.46 34.31
N PHE A 89 0.99 6.02 33.95
CA PHE A 89 1.81 5.58 32.83
C PHE A 89 3.26 5.35 33.25
N GLU A 90 3.94 4.47 32.52
CA GLU A 90 5.40 4.38 32.50
C GLU A 90 5.84 4.72 31.08
N THR A 91 6.66 5.76 30.92
CA THR A 91 7.07 6.26 29.60
C THR A 91 8.33 5.57 29.07
N GLY A 92 9.24 5.20 29.96
CA GLY A 92 10.61 4.86 29.56
C GLY A 92 11.40 6.10 29.10
N PRO A 93 12.66 5.93 28.67
CA PRO A 93 13.46 7.04 28.19
C PRO A 93 12.94 7.56 26.84
N ARG A 94 13.16 8.86 26.60
CA ARG A 94 12.90 9.42 25.27
C ARG A 94 13.93 8.87 24.27
N ALA A 95 13.49 8.53 23.06
CA ALA A 95 14.33 7.92 22.04
C ALA A 95 14.35 8.70 20.73
N THR A 96 15.43 8.50 19.98
CA THR A 96 15.57 8.90 18.57
C THR A 96 15.72 7.66 17.69
N PHE A 97 15.37 7.76 16.41
CA PHE A 97 15.56 6.66 15.47
C PHE A 97 17.06 6.41 15.22
N ASN A 98 17.48 5.14 15.23
CA ASN A 98 18.87 4.75 14.95
C ASN A 98 18.95 3.53 14.03
N GLY A 99 18.66 3.75 12.74
CA GLY A 99 18.75 2.71 11.72
C GLY A 99 17.65 1.64 11.80
N VAL A 100 17.75 0.66 10.89
CA VAL A 100 16.76 -0.40 10.72
C VAL A 100 17.46 -1.76 10.75
N GLN A 101 16.96 -2.68 11.59
CA GLN A 101 17.44 -4.05 11.67
C GLN A 101 16.38 -5.00 11.10
N VAL A 102 16.75 -5.76 10.07
CA VAL A 102 15.81 -6.62 9.34
C VAL A 102 16.06 -8.09 9.65
N ALA A 103 15.01 -8.80 10.05
CA ALA A 103 14.97 -10.24 10.27
C ALA A 103 13.97 -10.92 9.32
N GLY A 104 14.30 -12.13 8.85
CA GLY A 104 13.41 -12.96 8.03
C GLY A 104 13.43 -12.69 6.51
N ALA A 105 14.00 -11.57 6.08
CA ALA A 105 14.23 -11.29 4.65
C ALA A 105 15.36 -12.18 4.09
N ARG A 106 15.02 -13.15 3.23
CA ARG A 106 16.01 -14.05 2.59
C ARG A 106 16.34 -13.62 1.17
N ARG A 107 15.33 -13.16 0.42
CA ARG A 107 15.46 -12.78 -1.00
C ARG A 107 15.41 -11.28 -1.20
N THR A 108 14.61 -10.61 -0.40
CA THR A 108 14.48 -9.15 -0.36
C THR A 108 15.73 -8.58 0.25
N LYS A 109 16.33 -7.61 -0.42
CA LYS A 109 17.54 -6.96 0.07
C LYS A 109 17.17 -6.10 1.28
N PRO A 110 17.86 -6.21 2.42
CA PRO A 110 17.62 -5.33 3.58
C PRO A 110 17.67 -3.84 3.22
N SER A 111 18.60 -3.45 2.33
CA SER A 111 18.67 -2.07 1.83
C SER A 111 17.43 -1.59 1.06
N PHE A 112 16.60 -2.50 0.51
CA PHE A 112 15.33 -2.11 -0.09
C PHE A 112 14.31 -1.74 0.99
N ILE A 113 14.20 -2.55 2.04
CA ILE A 113 13.35 -2.29 3.20
C ILE A 113 13.78 -0.98 3.87
N GLU A 114 15.08 -0.80 4.11
CA GLU A 114 15.62 0.42 4.71
C GLU A 114 15.33 1.69 3.87
N ARG A 115 15.39 1.61 2.54
CA ARG A 115 15.06 2.73 1.65
C ARG A 115 13.59 3.14 1.66
N MET A 116 12.71 2.34 2.26
CA MET A 116 11.29 2.68 2.39
C MET A 116 10.99 3.46 3.67
N LYS A 117 11.96 3.67 4.57
CA LYS A 117 11.75 4.48 5.78
C LYS A 117 11.35 5.91 5.40
N THR A 118 10.43 6.50 6.16
CA THR A 118 9.91 7.85 5.99
C THR A 118 10.58 8.87 6.91
N TRP A 119 11.47 8.41 7.81
CA TRP A 119 12.19 9.22 8.77
C TRP A 119 13.70 9.23 8.50
N GLU A 120 14.36 10.25 9.06
CA GLU A 120 15.81 10.36 9.11
C GLU A 120 16.35 9.79 10.43
N ASP A 121 17.56 9.22 10.39
CA ASP A 121 18.21 8.76 11.63
C ASP A 121 18.56 9.97 12.51
N GLY A 122 18.37 9.82 13.82
CA GLY A 122 18.49 10.89 14.81
C GLY A 122 17.21 11.73 15.01
N ALA A 123 16.19 11.57 14.17
CA ALA A 123 14.89 12.19 14.42
C ALA A 123 14.23 11.63 15.69
N VAL A 124 13.41 12.44 16.36
CA VAL A 124 12.63 11.99 17.53
C VAL A 124 11.71 10.85 17.12
N PHE A 125 11.66 9.81 17.95
CA PHE A 125 10.85 8.64 17.66
C PHE A 125 9.36 9.00 17.56
N ASN A 126 8.70 8.54 16.50
CA ASN A 126 7.25 8.68 16.32
C ASN A 126 6.65 7.34 15.91
N ARG A 127 5.63 6.87 16.63
CA ARG A 127 4.93 5.62 16.32
C ARG A 127 4.17 5.67 14.99
N GLU A 128 3.67 6.82 14.58
CA GLU A 128 2.98 6.97 13.29
C GLU A 128 3.91 6.59 12.12
N ASP A 129 5.17 7.03 12.18
CA ASP A 129 6.18 6.66 11.18
C ASP A 129 6.38 5.14 11.07
N LEU A 130 6.35 4.41 12.20
CA LEU A 130 6.44 2.94 12.18
C LEU A 130 5.21 2.28 11.57
N ILE A 131 4.02 2.83 11.84
CA ILE A 131 2.76 2.33 11.29
C ILE A 131 2.76 2.52 9.78
N ASP A 132 3.11 3.72 9.31
CA ASP A 132 3.19 4.05 7.89
C ASP A 132 4.21 3.16 7.18
N PHE A 133 5.39 2.97 7.78
CA PHE A 133 6.41 2.09 7.21
C PHE A 133 5.99 0.62 7.16
N ARG A 134 5.32 0.11 8.20
CA ARG A 134 4.74 -1.25 8.18
C ARG A 134 3.69 -1.37 7.06
N ASP A 135 2.84 -0.38 6.91
CA ASP A 135 1.75 -0.39 5.94
C ASP A 135 2.28 -0.27 4.51
N ASP A 136 3.31 0.55 4.28
CA ASP A 136 4.01 0.64 3.01
C ASP A 136 4.73 -0.66 2.65
N LEU A 137 5.44 -1.28 3.60
CA LEU A 137 6.04 -2.61 3.41
C LEU A 137 4.98 -3.66 3.07
N SER A 138 3.82 -3.63 3.74
CA SER A 138 2.70 -4.53 3.47
C SER A 138 2.11 -4.30 2.08
N ARG A 139 1.98 -3.03 1.65
CA ARG A 139 1.46 -2.62 0.34
C ARG A 139 2.34 -3.10 -0.83
N THR A 140 3.62 -3.43 -0.57
CA THR A 140 4.49 -4.04 -1.60
C THR A 140 4.01 -5.43 -2.04
N GLY A 141 3.22 -6.13 -1.22
CA GLY A 141 2.78 -7.50 -1.48
C GLY A 141 3.90 -8.55 -1.43
N LEU A 142 5.10 -8.17 -0.99
CA LEU A 142 6.26 -9.07 -0.91
C LEU A 142 6.25 -9.99 0.29
N PHE A 143 5.49 -9.63 1.33
CA PHE A 143 5.50 -10.30 2.62
C PHE A 143 4.10 -10.84 2.95
N THR A 144 4.04 -11.99 3.62
CA THR A 144 2.80 -12.52 4.22
C THR A 144 2.51 -11.88 5.57
N SER A 145 3.56 -11.50 6.29
CA SER A 145 3.48 -10.82 7.58
C SER A 145 4.63 -9.81 7.69
N VAL A 146 4.32 -8.65 8.29
CA VAL A 146 5.26 -7.56 8.57
C VAL A 146 5.08 -7.13 10.03
N GLY A 147 6.11 -7.30 10.84
CA GLY A 147 6.23 -6.74 12.17
C GLY A 147 7.23 -5.59 12.18
N VAL A 148 6.85 -4.46 12.75
CA VAL A 148 7.71 -3.28 12.94
C VAL A 148 7.57 -2.82 14.37
N GLU A 149 8.69 -2.74 15.08
CA GLU A 149 8.71 -2.36 16.50
C GLU A 149 9.98 -1.58 16.85
N ALA A 150 9.94 -0.86 17.97
CA ALA A 150 11.11 -0.22 18.53
C ALA A 150 12.02 -1.27 19.18
N GLY A 151 13.31 -1.23 18.84
CA GLY A 151 14.32 -2.05 19.49
C GLY A 151 14.72 -1.54 20.87
N GLU A 152 15.82 -2.07 21.37
CA GLU A 152 16.39 -1.61 22.63
C GLU A 152 16.98 -0.20 22.50
N ILE A 153 16.59 0.69 23.40
CA ILE A 153 17.10 2.06 23.44
C ILE A 153 18.52 2.01 24.00
N ALA A 154 19.49 2.41 23.19
CA ALA A 154 20.89 2.48 23.57
C ALA A 154 21.16 3.63 24.55
N ALA A 155 22.34 3.62 25.17
CA ALA A 155 22.72 4.60 26.18
C ALA A 155 22.79 6.05 25.65
N ASP A 156 22.95 6.23 24.34
CA ASP A 156 22.92 7.53 23.65
C ASP A 156 21.49 8.01 23.32
N GLY A 157 20.46 7.24 23.69
CA GLY A 157 19.06 7.52 23.38
C GLY A 157 18.60 7.03 22.01
N GLY A 158 19.49 6.44 21.20
CA GLY A 158 19.13 5.90 19.90
C GLY A 158 18.43 4.53 20.02
N ALA A 159 17.32 4.35 19.32
CA ALA A 159 16.59 3.09 19.23
C ALA A 159 16.54 2.59 17.77
N PRO A 160 17.05 1.39 17.46
CA PRO A 160 16.90 0.82 16.14
C PRO A 160 15.44 0.40 15.91
N VAL A 161 15.00 0.44 14.66
CA VAL A 161 13.70 -0.13 14.29
C VAL A 161 13.88 -1.59 13.91
N LEU A 162 13.23 -2.49 14.64
CA LEU A 162 13.26 -3.92 14.36
C LEU A 162 12.15 -4.26 13.37
N VAL A 163 12.54 -4.87 12.24
CA VAL A 163 11.64 -5.24 11.16
C VAL A 163 11.71 -6.74 10.99
N THR A 164 10.64 -7.44 11.37
CA THR A 164 10.51 -8.88 11.19
C THR A 164 9.55 -9.16 10.05
N VAL A 165 10.01 -9.83 9.00
CA VAL A 165 9.19 -10.15 7.83
C VAL A 165 9.14 -11.63 7.54
N GLU A 166 7.99 -12.08 7.04
CA GLU A 166 7.87 -13.38 6.40
C GLU A 166 7.65 -13.17 4.90
N GLU A 167 8.58 -13.66 4.08
CA GLU A 167 8.50 -13.48 2.63
C GLU A 167 7.41 -14.35 1.99
N ARG A 168 6.57 -13.73 1.17
CA ARG A 168 5.58 -14.44 0.37
C ARG A 168 6.24 -15.31 -0.68
N LYS A 169 5.56 -16.37 -1.08
CA LYS A 169 5.96 -17.17 -2.25
C LYS A 169 6.12 -16.28 -3.47
N SER A 170 7.32 -16.25 -4.01
CA SER A 170 7.70 -15.36 -5.11
C SER A 170 7.12 -15.75 -6.46
N ARG A 171 6.76 -17.02 -6.64
CA ARG A 171 6.34 -17.58 -7.92
C ARG A 171 4.86 -17.93 -7.84
N THR A 172 4.09 -17.49 -8.83
CA THR A 172 2.69 -17.84 -8.97
C THR A 172 2.47 -18.38 -10.37
N VAL A 173 1.87 -19.56 -10.46
CA VAL A 173 1.34 -20.11 -11.71
C VAL A 173 -0.16 -20.03 -11.61
N GLY A 174 -0.82 -19.56 -12.65
CA GLY A 174 -2.26 -19.58 -12.74
C GLY A 174 -2.72 -20.15 -14.07
N VAL A 175 -3.83 -20.87 -14.01
CA VAL A 175 -4.56 -21.41 -15.16
C VAL A 175 -6.00 -20.96 -15.05
N GLY A 176 -6.60 -20.60 -16.17
CA GLY A 176 -8.00 -20.20 -16.25
C GLY A 176 -8.64 -20.70 -17.53
N ALA A 177 -9.95 -20.90 -17.47
CA ALA A 177 -10.80 -21.13 -18.64
C ALA A 177 -11.81 -19.97 -18.72
N SER A 178 -12.17 -19.59 -19.94
CA SER A 178 -13.17 -18.55 -20.21
C SER A 178 -14.14 -19.02 -21.29
N TYR A 179 -15.30 -18.38 -21.36
CA TYR A 179 -16.24 -18.55 -22.46
C TYR A 179 -16.89 -17.20 -22.74
N SER A 180 -16.85 -16.79 -24.00
CA SER A 180 -17.54 -15.61 -24.51
C SER A 180 -18.41 -16.01 -25.70
N THR A 181 -19.59 -15.40 -25.85
CA THR A 181 -20.42 -15.61 -27.04
C THR A 181 -19.77 -15.03 -28.30
N SER A 182 -18.88 -14.05 -28.17
CA SER A 182 -18.18 -13.41 -29.30
C SER A 182 -16.84 -14.04 -29.63
N GLU A 183 -16.13 -14.60 -28.63
CA GLU A 183 -14.78 -15.17 -28.82
C GLU A 183 -14.72 -16.70 -28.63
N GLY A 184 -15.83 -17.30 -28.21
CA GLY A 184 -15.92 -18.73 -27.92
C GLY A 184 -15.27 -19.13 -26.60
N PRO A 185 -15.06 -20.44 -26.37
CA PRO A 185 -14.23 -20.94 -25.28
C PRO A 185 -12.79 -20.48 -25.42
N GLY A 186 -12.16 -20.22 -24.27
CA GLY A 186 -10.77 -19.80 -24.19
C GLY A 186 -10.07 -20.33 -22.94
N GLY A 187 -8.76 -20.16 -22.94
CA GLY A 187 -7.88 -20.56 -21.85
C GLY A 187 -6.79 -19.52 -21.62
N ARG A 188 -6.34 -19.42 -20.37
CA ARG A 188 -5.25 -18.55 -19.95
C ARG A 188 -4.26 -19.35 -19.11
N LEU A 189 -2.98 -19.16 -19.37
CA LEU A 189 -1.88 -19.61 -18.53
C LEU A 189 -1.00 -18.41 -18.20
N PHE A 190 -0.64 -18.24 -16.94
CA PHE A 190 0.33 -17.21 -16.56
C PHE A 190 1.32 -17.72 -15.51
N PHE A 191 2.53 -17.18 -15.61
CA PHE A 191 3.59 -17.33 -14.64
C PHE A 191 4.05 -15.95 -14.19
N GLU A 192 3.99 -15.69 -12.89
CA GLU A 192 4.48 -14.46 -12.29
C GLU A 192 5.66 -14.76 -11.37
N TYR A 193 6.73 -13.99 -11.53
CA TYR A 193 7.89 -13.99 -10.66
C TYR A 193 8.05 -12.64 -9.97
N ARG A 194 7.64 -12.59 -8.69
CA ARG A 194 7.81 -11.45 -7.79
C ARG A 194 9.20 -11.43 -7.17
N ASN A 195 9.67 -10.22 -6.91
CA ASN A 195 10.92 -9.91 -6.25
C ASN A 195 12.12 -10.66 -6.86
N PHE A 196 12.23 -10.65 -8.20
CA PHE A 196 13.26 -11.42 -8.89
C PHE A 196 14.67 -10.83 -8.72
N ALA A 197 14.79 -9.52 -8.45
CA ALA A 197 16.07 -8.84 -8.19
C ALA A 197 16.22 -8.34 -6.73
N GLY A 198 15.28 -8.71 -5.85
CA GLY A 198 15.31 -8.44 -4.42
C GLY A 198 14.95 -7.01 -4.02
N ARG A 199 14.35 -6.21 -4.90
CA ARG A 199 13.94 -4.82 -4.65
C ARG A 199 12.47 -4.56 -5.05
N GLY A 200 11.64 -5.58 -4.93
CA GLY A 200 10.21 -5.50 -5.21
C GLY A 200 9.82 -5.61 -6.68
N GLU A 201 10.76 -5.90 -7.58
CA GLU A 201 10.47 -6.05 -9.01
C GLU A 201 9.65 -7.30 -9.29
N TRP A 202 8.66 -7.21 -10.15
CA TRP A 202 7.90 -8.38 -10.61
C TRP A 202 7.89 -8.47 -12.13
N ALA A 203 7.85 -9.70 -12.63
CA ALA A 203 7.65 -9.98 -14.04
C ALA A 203 6.55 -11.02 -14.20
N ARG A 204 5.72 -10.89 -15.24
CA ARG A 204 4.63 -11.80 -15.54
C ARG A 204 4.67 -12.15 -17.02
N ALA A 205 4.66 -13.45 -17.31
CA ALA A 205 4.41 -13.99 -18.63
C ALA A 205 2.99 -14.55 -18.68
N LYS A 206 2.21 -14.19 -19.70
CA LYS A 206 0.82 -14.59 -19.86
C LYS A 206 0.58 -15.05 -21.29
N ILE A 207 -0.02 -16.22 -21.45
CA ILE A 207 -0.53 -16.73 -22.72
C ILE A 207 -2.05 -16.84 -22.58
N GLU A 208 -2.77 -16.29 -23.54
CA GLU A 208 -4.22 -16.42 -23.63
C GLU A 208 -4.61 -16.85 -25.04
N ALA A 209 -5.56 -17.76 -25.15
CA ALA A 209 -6.07 -18.21 -26.44
C ALA A 209 -7.57 -18.43 -26.37
N THR A 210 -8.29 -17.80 -27.28
CA THR A 210 -9.70 -18.03 -27.59
C THR A 210 -9.82 -18.56 -29.02
N GLN A 211 -11.04 -18.75 -29.52
CA GLN A 211 -11.23 -19.21 -30.90
C GLN A 211 -10.72 -18.20 -31.94
N VAL A 212 -10.82 -16.91 -31.62
CA VAL A 212 -10.54 -15.81 -32.56
C VAL A 212 -9.28 -15.02 -32.23
N ARG A 213 -8.71 -15.18 -31.03
CA ARG A 213 -7.60 -14.36 -30.55
C ARG A 213 -6.59 -15.18 -29.77
N GLN A 214 -5.31 -14.99 -30.03
CA GLN A 214 -4.23 -15.53 -29.22
C GLN A 214 -3.27 -14.42 -28.83
N THR A 215 -2.93 -14.33 -27.53
CA THR A 215 -2.03 -13.31 -27.00
C THR A 215 -0.88 -13.93 -26.22
N PHE A 216 0.28 -13.28 -26.31
CA PHE A 216 1.42 -13.52 -25.45
C PHE A 216 1.93 -12.19 -24.92
N ASP A 217 1.82 -12.01 -23.60
CA ASP A 217 2.26 -10.80 -22.90
C ASP A 217 3.44 -11.12 -21.98
N LEU A 218 4.46 -10.27 -22.01
CA LEU A 218 5.51 -10.20 -21.00
C LEU A 218 5.50 -8.81 -20.37
N GLU A 219 5.13 -8.76 -19.10
CA GLU A 219 5.07 -7.54 -18.31
C GLU A 219 6.20 -7.57 -17.28
N ALA A 220 6.88 -6.44 -17.08
CA ALA A 220 7.80 -6.28 -15.96
C ALA A 220 7.62 -4.91 -15.31
N ASN A 221 7.78 -4.87 -14.00
CA ASN A 221 7.63 -3.68 -13.20
C ASN A 221 8.74 -3.60 -12.15
N LYS A 222 9.24 -2.39 -11.94
CA LYS A 222 10.26 -2.08 -10.95
C LYS A 222 9.81 -0.90 -10.09
N PRO A 223 9.50 -1.12 -8.80
CA PRO A 223 9.21 -0.04 -7.88
C PRO A 223 10.39 0.94 -7.78
N LEU A 224 10.07 2.22 -7.59
CA LEU A 224 11.07 3.29 -7.43
C LEU A 224 10.82 4.00 -6.09
N PRO A 225 11.24 3.47 -4.92
CA PRO A 225 10.83 4.01 -3.61
C PRO A 225 11.06 5.52 -3.39
N ARG A 226 12.09 6.11 -4.01
CA ARG A 226 12.36 7.56 -3.95
C ARG A 226 11.43 8.42 -4.82
N PHE A 227 10.62 7.80 -5.67
CA PHE A 227 9.68 8.41 -6.58
C PHE A 227 8.38 7.59 -6.49
N PRO A 228 7.34 8.05 -5.76
CA PRO A 228 6.18 7.22 -5.40
C PRO A 228 5.51 6.64 -6.65
N GLY A 229 5.91 5.44 -7.07
CA GLY A 229 5.75 5.01 -8.47
C GLY A 229 6.67 3.86 -8.88
N SER A 230 6.71 3.58 -10.18
CA SER A 230 7.42 2.43 -10.75
C SER A 230 7.84 2.66 -12.19
N ALA A 231 8.92 2.04 -12.63
CA ALA A 231 9.19 1.83 -14.04
C ALA A 231 8.47 0.57 -14.51
N PHE A 232 7.96 0.57 -15.74
CA PHE A 232 7.30 -0.58 -16.35
C PHE A 232 7.83 -0.83 -17.76
N SER A 233 7.73 -2.09 -18.20
CA SER A 233 7.93 -2.50 -19.58
C SER A 233 6.94 -3.58 -19.94
N ASN A 234 6.50 -3.57 -21.19
CA ASN A 234 5.56 -4.51 -21.75
C ASN A 234 6.06 -4.99 -23.11
N PHE A 235 5.86 -6.27 -23.38
CA PHE A 235 5.92 -6.86 -24.71
C PHE A 235 4.57 -7.56 -24.91
N SER A 236 3.90 -7.29 -26.03
CA SER A 236 2.66 -7.96 -26.37
C SER A 236 2.73 -8.45 -27.82
N PHE A 237 2.41 -9.72 -28.03
CA PHE A 237 2.15 -10.29 -29.34
C PHE A 237 0.70 -10.73 -29.39
N VAL A 238 -0.03 -10.27 -30.41
CA VAL A 238 -1.45 -10.59 -30.61
C VAL A 238 -1.63 -11.15 -32.01
N ASN A 239 -2.32 -12.29 -32.11
CA ASN A 239 -2.78 -12.86 -33.37
C ASN A 239 -4.31 -12.95 -33.33
N ASP A 240 -4.96 -12.12 -34.13
CA ASP A 240 -6.40 -12.05 -34.29
C ASP A 240 -6.81 -12.69 -35.62
N THR A 241 -7.79 -13.59 -35.55
CA THR A 241 -8.35 -14.33 -36.67
C THR A 241 -9.86 -14.19 -36.60
N THR A 242 -10.40 -13.24 -37.37
CA THR A 242 -11.84 -12.98 -37.45
C THR A 242 -12.37 -13.30 -38.83
N ASP A 243 -13.69 -13.18 -38.99
CA ASP A 243 -14.35 -13.31 -40.30
C ASP A 243 -13.95 -12.16 -41.25
N ALA A 244 -13.63 -10.98 -40.70
CA ALA A 244 -13.33 -9.79 -41.48
C ALA A 244 -11.85 -9.68 -41.85
N PHE A 245 -10.94 -10.08 -40.95
CA PHE A 245 -9.50 -9.89 -41.12
C PHE A 245 -8.67 -10.89 -40.30
N ASN A 246 -7.41 -11.06 -40.70
CA ASN A 246 -6.33 -11.52 -39.84
C ASN A 246 -5.46 -10.34 -39.47
N ALA A 247 -5.10 -10.22 -38.19
CA ALA A 247 -4.13 -9.25 -37.76
C ALA A 247 -3.08 -9.91 -36.88
N ARG A 248 -1.82 -9.55 -37.09
CA ARG A 248 -0.72 -9.87 -36.19
C ARG A 248 -0.10 -8.57 -35.74
N SER A 249 -0.09 -8.31 -34.45
CA SER A 249 0.59 -7.15 -33.89
C SER A 249 1.64 -7.56 -32.88
N LEU A 250 2.72 -6.78 -32.84
CA LEU A 250 3.77 -6.86 -31.86
C LEU A 250 3.98 -5.45 -31.32
N GLU A 251 3.82 -5.29 -30.01
CA GLU A 251 4.07 -4.05 -29.29
C GLU A 251 5.20 -4.27 -28.28
N ILE A 252 6.14 -3.32 -28.23
CA ILE A 252 7.11 -3.20 -27.14
C ILE A 252 6.97 -1.80 -26.55
N SER A 253 6.73 -1.71 -25.26
CA SER A 253 6.59 -0.43 -24.58
C SER A 253 7.32 -0.39 -23.25
N ALA A 254 7.73 0.81 -22.84
CA ALA A 254 8.34 1.06 -21.54
C ALA A 254 8.02 2.48 -21.07
N GLY A 255 7.97 2.66 -19.76
CA GLY A 255 7.60 3.95 -19.20
C GLY A 255 7.70 4.03 -17.70
N LEU A 256 7.15 5.12 -17.15
CA LEU A 256 7.09 5.41 -15.74
C LEU A 256 5.65 5.60 -15.30
N ALA A 257 5.34 5.09 -14.12
CA ALA A 257 4.11 5.34 -13.40
C ALA A 257 4.43 6.13 -12.13
N LYS A 258 3.60 7.12 -11.82
CA LYS A 258 3.66 7.87 -10.56
C LYS A 258 2.30 7.87 -9.90
N ARG A 259 2.30 7.69 -8.59
CA ARG A 259 1.17 7.82 -7.70
C ARG A 259 1.21 9.18 -7.00
N TRP A 260 0.05 9.77 -6.84
CA TRP A 260 -0.17 11.08 -6.26
C TRP A 260 -1.36 11.00 -5.31
N MET A 261 -1.43 11.95 -4.38
CA MET A 261 -2.56 12.11 -3.46
C MET A 261 -2.88 10.79 -2.74
N GLU A 262 -1.91 10.23 -2.00
CA GLU A 262 -2.09 8.99 -1.23
C GLU A 262 -2.60 7.82 -2.10
N ASP A 263 -1.94 7.59 -3.24
CA ASP A 263 -2.29 6.53 -4.20
C ASP A 263 -3.66 6.67 -4.91
N ARG A 264 -4.40 7.77 -4.70
CA ARG A 264 -5.70 8.02 -5.36
C ARG A 264 -5.61 8.40 -6.83
N LEU A 265 -4.50 9.01 -7.25
CA LEU A 265 -4.25 9.32 -8.66
C LEU A 265 -2.99 8.61 -9.13
N GLU A 266 -3.08 7.86 -10.21
CA GLU A 266 -1.95 7.23 -10.86
C GLU A 266 -1.80 7.75 -12.29
N THR A 267 -0.66 8.36 -12.60
CA THR A 267 -0.32 8.83 -13.95
C THR A 267 0.75 7.92 -14.55
N ARG A 268 0.59 7.50 -15.81
CA ARG A 268 1.63 6.79 -16.57
C ARG A 268 2.00 7.56 -17.82
N ALA A 269 3.28 7.49 -18.16
CA ALA A 269 3.80 7.97 -19.44
C ALA A 269 4.84 6.98 -19.95
N GLY A 270 4.82 6.67 -21.23
CA GLY A 270 5.79 5.77 -21.85
C GLY A 270 6.03 6.04 -23.32
N LEU A 271 6.85 5.19 -23.91
CA LEU A 271 7.07 5.07 -25.34
C LEU A 271 6.71 3.64 -25.76
N ALA A 272 6.06 3.50 -26.90
CA ALA A 272 5.71 2.22 -27.49
C ALA A 272 6.12 2.16 -28.96
N LEU A 273 6.60 1.00 -29.37
CA LEU A 273 6.86 0.63 -30.75
C LEU A 273 5.89 -0.48 -31.11
N GLU A 274 5.10 -0.27 -32.16
CA GLU A 274 4.14 -1.25 -32.64
C GLU A 274 4.42 -1.57 -34.10
N THR A 275 4.41 -2.85 -34.43
CA THR A 275 4.30 -3.32 -35.82
C THR A 275 3.07 -4.20 -35.95
N SER A 276 2.28 -3.97 -36.98
CA SER A 276 1.12 -4.78 -37.29
C SER A 276 1.10 -5.19 -38.76
N SER A 277 0.63 -6.41 -39.03
CA SER A 277 0.25 -6.84 -40.36
C SER A 277 -1.22 -7.23 -40.38
N VAL A 278 -1.96 -6.73 -41.36
CA VAL A 278 -3.39 -6.96 -41.51
C VAL A 278 -3.67 -7.52 -42.90
N GLU A 279 -4.46 -8.58 -42.95
CA GLU A 279 -4.93 -9.22 -44.17
C GLU A 279 -6.46 -9.27 -44.16
N SER A 280 -7.09 -8.64 -45.17
CA SER A 280 -8.54 -8.62 -45.29
C SER A 280 -9.09 -9.96 -45.77
N ARG A 281 -10.17 -10.43 -45.15
CA ARG A 281 -10.91 -11.65 -45.53
C ARG A 281 -12.29 -11.36 -46.12
N LEU A 282 -12.64 -10.09 -46.32
CA LEU A 282 -13.92 -9.69 -46.89
C LEU A 282 -14.00 -10.10 -48.37
N ARG A 283 -14.96 -10.99 -48.69
CA ARG A 283 -15.20 -11.52 -50.05
C ARG A 283 -15.63 -10.45 -51.08
N SER A 284 -15.98 -9.25 -50.63
CA SER A 284 -16.51 -8.15 -51.46
C SER A 284 -15.44 -7.18 -51.98
N LEU A 285 -14.17 -7.37 -51.62
CA LEU A 285 -13.04 -6.56 -52.10
C LEU A 285 -12.05 -7.44 -52.89
N PRO A 286 -11.35 -6.89 -53.91
CA PRO A 286 -10.24 -7.61 -54.55
C PRO A 286 -9.22 -8.00 -53.47
N VAL A 287 -8.58 -9.17 -53.61
CA VAL A 287 -7.55 -9.67 -52.67
C VAL A 287 -6.57 -8.54 -52.35
N VAL A 288 -6.69 -7.95 -51.17
CA VAL A 288 -5.81 -6.89 -50.72
C VAL A 288 -4.54 -7.56 -50.22
N ALA A 289 -3.39 -7.13 -50.74
CA ALA A 289 -2.08 -7.59 -50.27
C ALA A 289 -1.93 -7.35 -48.76
N GLU A 290 -1.08 -8.15 -48.10
CA GLU A 290 -0.74 -7.96 -46.68
C GLU A 290 -0.32 -6.51 -46.40
N GLU A 291 -1.06 -5.82 -45.53
CA GLU A 291 -0.81 -4.43 -45.17
C GLU A 291 0.02 -4.38 -43.90
N ARG A 292 1.23 -3.83 -43.97
CA ARG A 292 2.12 -3.66 -42.81
C ARG A 292 2.19 -2.20 -42.37
N THR A 293 2.12 -2.02 -41.07
CA THR A 293 2.19 -0.71 -40.43
C THR A 293 3.19 -0.71 -39.28
N TYR A 294 3.84 0.43 -39.10
CA TYR A 294 4.79 0.69 -38.03
C TYR A 294 4.42 1.99 -37.34
N PHE A 295 4.24 1.94 -36.02
CA PHE A 295 3.93 3.09 -35.19
C PHE A 295 4.97 3.26 -34.09
N VAL A 296 5.29 4.51 -33.82
CA VAL A 296 5.93 4.96 -32.59
C VAL A 296 4.90 5.81 -31.86
N SER A 297 4.57 5.46 -30.63
CA SER A 297 3.57 6.19 -29.85
C SER A 297 4.07 6.52 -28.45
N SER A 298 3.43 7.50 -27.83
CA SER A 298 3.67 7.84 -26.42
C SER A 298 2.37 7.68 -25.63
N PRO A 299 2.11 6.49 -25.05
CA PRO A 299 0.92 6.29 -24.24
C PRO A 299 1.01 7.09 -22.94
N LEU A 300 0.02 7.96 -22.74
CA LEU A 300 -0.20 8.74 -21.53
C LEU A 300 -1.51 8.32 -20.91
N SER A 301 -1.52 8.12 -19.58
CA SER A 301 -2.76 7.84 -18.85
C SER A 301 -2.78 8.50 -17.49
N ALA A 302 -3.98 8.85 -17.04
CA ALA A 302 -4.26 9.30 -15.68
C ALA A 302 -5.47 8.55 -15.17
N THR A 303 -5.32 7.83 -14.05
CA THR A 303 -6.41 7.08 -13.41
C THR A 303 -6.62 7.62 -12.00
N TRP A 304 -7.77 8.22 -11.77
CA TRP A 304 -8.29 8.57 -10.45
C TRP A 304 -9.09 7.39 -9.90
N ASN A 305 -8.80 6.95 -8.69
CA ASN A 305 -9.51 5.87 -8.01
C ASN A 305 -9.72 6.20 -6.53
N THR A 306 -10.99 6.18 -6.11
CA THR A 306 -11.44 6.35 -4.72
C THR A 306 -12.42 5.25 -4.30
N GLU A 307 -12.51 4.17 -5.08
CA GLU A 307 -13.39 3.02 -4.83
C GLU A 307 -13.00 2.33 -3.50
N ASP A 308 -13.99 1.95 -2.71
CA ASP A 308 -13.81 1.25 -1.44
C ASP A 308 -13.56 -0.24 -1.60
N ASP A 309 -14.38 -0.90 -2.44
CA ASP A 309 -14.22 -2.31 -2.82
C ASP A 309 -14.37 -2.46 -4.35
N PRO A 310 -13.37 -3.03 -5.05
CA PRO A 310 -13.40 -3.19 -6.50
C PRO A 310 -14.39 -4.27 -6.99
N LEU A 311 -14.88 -5.15 -6.11
CA LEU A 311 -15.84 -6.22 -6.42
C LEU A 311 -17.27 -5.82 -6.06
N THR A 312 -17.43 -5.01 -5.01
CA THR A 312 -18.75 -4.50 -4.56
C THR A 312 -18.67 -3.02 -4.22
N LEU A 313 -18.68 -2.17 -5.24
CA LEU A 313 -18.58 -0.73 -5.08
C LEU A 313 -19.75 -0.17 -4.26
N THR A 314 -19.51 0.25 -3.02
CA THR A 314 -20.51 0.90 -2.16
C THR A 314 -20.35 2.42 -2.11
N SER A 315 -19.14 2.92 -2.34
CA SER A 315 -18.83 4.35 -2.36
C SER A 315 -17.57 4.65 -3.19
N GLY A 316 -17.39 5.92 -3.56
CA GLY A 316 -16.24 6.37 -4.34
C GLY A 316 -16.48 6.43 -5.85
N SER A 317 -15.41 6.68 -6.59
CA SER A 317 -15.45 6.84 -8.05
C SER A 317 -14.11 6.47 -8.68
N ARG A 318 -14.17 5.98 -9.91
CA ARG A 318 -13.01 5.74 -10.76
C ARG A 318 -13.19 6.44 -12.10
N ALA A 319 -12.18 7.20 -12.50
CA ALA A 319 -12.12 7.88 -13.79
C ALA A 319 -10.75 7.65 -14.42
N SER A 320 -10.73 7.28 -15.70
CA SER A 320 -9.49 7.07 -16.44
C SER A 320 -9.48 7.90 -17.72
N PHE A 321 -8.39 8.63 -17.92
CA PHE A 321 -8.09 9.37 -19.14
C PHE A 321 -6.90 8.73 -19.84
N PHE A 322 -6.99 8.55 -21.16
CA PHE A 322 -5.95 7.96 -21.99
C PHE A 322 -5.72 8.82 -23.22
N LEU A 323 -4.45 9.04 -23.55
CA LEU A 323 -4.02 9.80 -24.72
C LEU A 323 -2.80 9.10 -25.33
N ILE A 324 -2.88 8.72 -26.60
CA ILE A 324 -1.82 7.96 -27.29
C ILE A 324 -1.46 8.71 -28.60
N PRO A 325 -0.69 9.81 -28.53
CA PRO A 325 -0.08 10.39 -29.72
C PRO A 325 0.79 9.34 -30.41
N TYR A 326 0.68 9.26 -31.73
CA TYR A 326 1.47 8.35 -32.54
C TYR A 326 2.03 9.06 -33.78
N VAL A 327 3.11 8.51 -34.29
CA VAL A 327 3.69 8.84 -35.60
C VAL A 327 4.05 7.53 -36.28
N GLY A 328 3.80 7.42 -37.59
CA GLY A 328 4.05 6.19 -38.32
C GLY A 328 3.64 6.27 -39.77
N SER A 329 3.73 5.15 -40.48
CA SER A 329 3.36 5.10 -41.89
C SER A 329 1.86 4.87 -42.06
N ASP A 330 1.12 5.92 -42.38
CA ASP A 330 -0.27 5.78 -42.87
C ASP A 330 -0.32 5.23 -44.31
N ARG A 331 0.84 5.03 -44.96
CA ARG A 331 0.96 4.47 -46.30
C ARG A 331 1.29 2.99 -46.22
N PHE A 332 0.26 2.19 -46.50
CA PHE A 332 0.31 0.78 -46.84
C PHE A 332 1.54 0.49 -47.71
N THR A 333 2.58 -0.10 -47.12
CA THR A 333 3.70 -0.60 -47.91
C THR A 333 3.25 -1.94 -48.48
N ARG A 334 2.55 -1.90 -49.62
CA ARG A 334 2.25 -3.09 -50.41
C ARG A 334 3.57 -3.66 -50.89
N MET A 335 3.96 -4.83 -50.40
CA MET A 335 5.02 -5.64 -51.02
C MET A 335 4.45 -6.46 -52.16
#